data_AF-A0A384AGQ7-F1
#
_entry.id   AF-A0A384AGQ7-F1
#
_cell.length_a   1.000
_cell.length_b   1.000
_cell.length_c   1.000
_cell.angle_alpha   90.00
_cell.angle_beta   90.00
_cell.angle_gamma   90.00
#
_symmetry.space_group_name_H-M   'P 1'
#
loop_
_entity.id
_entity.type
_entity.pdbx_description
1 polymer ?
#
loop_
_entity_poly.entity_id
_entity_poly.type
_entity_poly.pdbx_seq_one_letter_code
_entity_poly.pdbx_strand_id
1 'polypeptide(L)'
;MSPALRPHCAPSSSAPGGPGAAAPPPTGACSGRPGGGAGGRSPGPSQRNPEDEMGAKGWLPARPSHLFPGSWLSSCLRASPIASARTICPTSCGIPCRFNWHAGPHHLCLVDGCIVGVAGGATRAALTMHQARRNNMADVSAKDGSQETLVSLAGLLVSLLMLPLVSDCPSLSLGCFFFLTALHIYANYRAVRALVIETLNERRLWLVLKHFLQRGEVLGPASANQMEPLWTGFWPSLSLSLGVPLHRVTSSVFELQKLVEGHQEPYLLRWDQSQNQVQVVLSQMAGPETILRAATHGLVLGALQGDGPLPGELEGLRNQVRAGPEKESCVIVRETHQVLDKLFPKFLKGLQDVGWTTEKHQLEVDEWRATWLLCPEKKLL
;
A
#
# COMPACT_ATOMS: atom_id res chain seq x y z
N MET A 1 56.27 0.06 8.25
CA MET A 1 56.39 1.53 8.38
C MET A 1 55.01 2.13 8.18
N SER A 2 54.69 3.06 9.07
CA SER A 2 53.36 3.54 9.51
C SER A 2 52.35 4.02 8.44
N PRO A 3 51.03 3.95 8.74
CA PRO A 3 49.96 4.61 7.99
C PRO A 3 49.63 6.01 8.56
N ALA A 4 49.19 6.92 7.70
CA ALA A 4 48.87 8.31 8.04
C ALA A 4 47.43 8.50 8.59
N LEU A 5 47.38 8.79 9.89
CA LEU A 5 46.52 9.72 10.66
C LEU A 5 45.16 10.20 10.09
N ARG A 6 44.10 9.82 10.80
CA ARG A 6 42.85 10.59 11.00
C ARG A 6 43.08 11.66 12.08
N PRO A 7 42.34 12.80 12.09
CA PRO A 7 42.29 13.66 13.25
C PRO A 7 41.25 13.17 14.26
N HIS A 8 41.71 12.94 15.49
CA HIS A 8 40.92 12.82 16.70
C HIS A 8 40.68 14.21 17.30
N CYS A 9 39.43 14.57 17.62
CA CYS A 9 39.14 15.58 18.62
C CYS A 9 39.01 14.89 19.99
N ALA A 10 39.83 15.32 20.94
CA ALA A 10 39.82 14.89 22.34
C ALA A 10 38.96 15.84 23.21
N PRO A 11 38.57 15.42 24.43
CA PRO A 11 37.50 16.03 25.22
C PRO A 11 38.01 17.10 26.18
N SER A 12 37.14 18.02 26.61
CA SER A 12 37.38 18.93 27.73
C SER A 12 36.44 18.62 28.90
N SER A 13 37.02 18.53 30.09
CA SER A 13 36.40 18.18 31.37
C SER A 13 36.25 19.39 32.30
N SER A 14 35.15 19.39 33.07
CA SER A 14 34.92 19.90 34.45
C SER A 14 35.17 21.40 34.77
N ALA A 15 34.14 22.24 35.00
CA ALA A 15 33.35 22.51 36.25
C ALA A 15 33.88 23.79 36.99
N PRO A 16 33.13 24.52 37.87
CA PRO A 16 31.94 24.13 38.68
C PRO A 16 30.80 25.18 38.89
N GLY A 17 29.70 24.75 39.54
CA GLY A 17 28.86 25.57 40.46
C GLY A 17 27.46 26.02 39.99
N GLY A 18 26.37 25.47 40.57
CA GLY A 18 24.94 25.81 40.32
C GLY A 18 24.44 27.09 41.03
N PRO A 19 23.13 27.31 41.31
CA PRO A 19 21.97 26.39 41.20
C PRO A 19 20.68 26.96 40.52
N GLY A 20 19.75 26.05 40.15
CA GLY A 20 18.29 26.22 40.33
C GLY A 20 17.44 26.91 39.23
N ALA A 21 16.60 26.11 38.53
CA ALA A 21 15.21 26.41 38.07
C ALA A 21 14.80 25.36 37.01
N ALA A 22 14.08 24.30 37.37
CA ALA A 22 12.62 24.19 37.35
C ALA A 22 11.99 24.24 35.93
N ALA A 23 11.57 23.05 35.46
CA ALA A 23 10.82 22.82 34.23
C ALA A 23 9.35 23.28 34.33
N PRO A 24 8.69 23.69 33.23
CA PRO A 24 7.28 24.05 33.25
C PRO A 24 6.37 22.81 33.10
N PRO A 25 5.22 22.75 33.81
CA PRO A 25 4.24 21.67 33.69
C PRO A 25 3.21 21.92 32.57
N PRO A 26 2.45 20.89 32.15
CA PRO A 26 1.37 21.03 31.19
C PRO A 26 0.09 21.60 31.85
N THR A 27 -0.50 22.62 31.23
CA THR A 27 -1.90 23.05 31.43
C THR A 27 -2.84 21.90 31.02
N GLY A 28 -3.89 21.50 31.73
CA GLY A 28 -4.79 22.20 32.64
C GLY A 28 -6.21 21.73 32.31
N ALA A 29 -6.68 20.71 33.02
CA ALA A 29 -8.05 20.20 32.95
C ALA A 29 -9.01 21.16 33.68
N CYS A 30 -10.17 21.45 33.08
CA CYS A 30 -11.26 22.16 33.74
C CYS A 30 -12.37 21.17 34.09
N SER A 31 -12.61 20.96 35.39
CA SER A 31 -13.84 20.38 35.91
C SER A 31 -14.32 21.16 37.14
N GLY A 32 -15.64 21.38 37.20
CA GLY A 32 -16.40 21.60 38.43
C GLY A 32 -17.00 22.99 38.64
N ARG A 33 -18.33 23.11 38.52
CA ARG A 33 -19.23 23.07 39.69
C ARG A 33 -20.74 23.05 39.31
N PRO A 34 -21.62 22.63 40.25
CA PRO A 34 -22.97 22.15 39.98
C PRO A 34 -24.06 23.16 40.39
N GLY A 35 -25.28 22.94 39.91
CA GLY A 35 -26.47 23.62 40.44
C GLY A 35 -27.79 23.04 39.92
N GLY A 36 -28.63 22.59 40.87
CA GLY A 36 -30.10 22.73 40.83
C GLY A 36 -30.90 21.64 40.10
N GLY A 37 -31.66 20.86 40.87
CA GLY A 37 -32.57 19.83 40.37
C GLY A 37 -34.01 20.31 40.11
N ALA A 38 -34.73 19.50 39.33
CA ALA A 38 -36.18 19.25 39.29
C ALA A 38 -36.36 18.25 38.11
N GLY A 39 -36.74 16.99 38.28
CA GLY A 39 -38.03 16.51 38.77
C GLY A 39 -38.92 16.14 37.57
N GLY A 40 -39.05 14.86 37.21
CA GLY A 40 -40.02 14.45 36.17
C GLY A 40 -39.83 13.08 35.51
N ARG A 41 -40.35 12.04 36.18
CA ARG A 41 -40.97 10.77 35.68
C ARG A 41 -40.50 10.12 34.36
N SER A 42 -40.04 8.86 34.48
CA SER A 42 -40.16 7.81 33.47
C SER A 42 -41.62 7.42 33.19
N PRO A 43 -41.88 6.74 32.06
CA PRO A 43 -42.29 5.33 32.19
C PRO A 43 -41.56 4.40 31.22
N GLY A 44 -41.43 3.14 31.64
CA GLY A 44 -40.91 2.01 30.86
C GLY A 44 -41.97 1.37 29.92
N PRO A 45 -41.78 0.10 29.53
CA PRO A 45 -41.61 -0.30 28.13
C PRO A 45 -42.88 -0.90 27.50
N SER A 46 -42.98 -0.86 26.17
CA SER A 46 -43.99 -1.63 25.43
C SER A 46 -43.31 -2.53 24.39
N GLN A 47 -43.45 -3.84 24.60
CA GLN A 47 -43.11 -4.89 23.65
C GLN A 47 -44.11 -4.88 22.49
N ARG A 48 -43.61 -4.98 21.24
CA ARG A 48 -44.36 -5.60 20.15
C ARG A 48 -43.40 -6.12 19.07
N ASN A 49 -43.60 -7.35 18.66
CA ASN A 49 -43.00 -8.05 17.51
C ASN A 49 -44.01 -9.14 17.12
N PRO A 50 -43.98 -9.72 15.90
CA PRO A 50 -43.68 -9.20 14.57
C PRO A 50 -44.91 -9.46 13.64
N GLU A 51 -44.75 -9.34 12.31
CA GLU A 51 -45.74 -9.71 11.28
C GLU A 51 -46.87 -8.70 11.01
N ASP A 52 -46.56 -7.65 10.26
CA ASP A 52 -47.45 -7.06 9.24
C ASP A 52 -46.71 -5.92 8.52
N GLU A 53 -46.08 -6.25 7.39
CA GLU A 53 -45.96 -5.40 6.17
C GLU A 53 -44.90 -6.01 5.26
N MET A 54 -45.28 -7.06 4.54
CA MET A 54 -44.60 -7.45 3.32
C MET A 54 -45.27 -6.72 2.15
N GLY A 55 -44.66 -5.64 1.69
CA GLY A 55 -45.22 -4.77 0.64
C GLY A 55 -44.14 -3.97 -0.10
N ALA A 56 -43.50 -4.63 -1.06
CA ALA A 56 -42.78 -4.08 -2.21
C ALA A 56 -42.38 -2.58 -2.19
N LYS A 57 -41.11 -2.28 -1.85
CA LYS A 57 -40.39 -1.10 -2.38
C LYS A 57 -38.93 -1.46 -2.70
N GLY A 58 -38.56 -1.23 -3.95
CA GLY A 58 -37.24 -1.47 -4.50
C GLY A 58 -36.16 -0.61 -3.83
N TRP A 59 -35.00 -1.21 -3.64
CA TRP A 59 -33.81 -0.58 -3.07
C TRP A 59 -33.04 0.17 -4.16
N LEU A 60 -32.98 1.50 -4.05
CA LEU A 60 -31.98 2.34 -4.70
C LEU A 60 -30.90 2.70 -3.66
N PRO A 61 -29.60 2.55 -3.96
CA PRO A 61 -28.54 2.90 -3.01
C PRO A 61 -28.39 4.42 -2.88
N ALA A 62 -28.15 4.85 -1.64
CA ALA A 62 -27.92 6.23 -1.25
C ALA A 62 -26.69 6.85 -1.94
N ARG A 63 -26.82 8.11 -2.39
CA ARG A 63 -25.72 8.92 -2.93
C ARG A 63 -24.79 9.40 -1.80
N PRO A 64 -23.45 9.36 -1.96
CA PRO A 64 -22.54 9.98 -1.02
C PRO A 64 -22.27 11.44 -1.44
N SER A 65 -22.99 12.41 -0.87
CA SER A 65 -22.76 13.85 -1.12
C SER A 65 -22.18 14.61 0.08
N HIS A 66 -21.63 13.92 1.08
CA HIS A 66 -21.03 14.57 2.25
C HIS A 66 -19.72 13.92 2.66
N LEU A 67 -18.67 14.07 1.84
CA LEU A 67 -17.31 13.66 2.22
C LEU A 67 -16.21 14.38 1.42
N PHE A 68 -16.38 15.67 1.10
CA PHE A 68 -15.27 16.49 0.58
C PHE A 68 -15.39 17.95 1.08
N PRO A 69 -14.65 18.34 2.13
CA PRO A 69 -14.49 19.76 2.45
C PRO A 69 -13.69 20.45 1.35
N GLY A 70 -14.16 21.61 0.87
CA GLY A 70 -13.60 22.37 -0.25
C GLY A 70 -12.15 22.87 -0.09
N SER A 71 -11.48 22.56 1.02
CA SER A 71 -10.05 22.85 1.26
C SER A 71 -9.09 21.93 0.49
N TRP A 72 -9.54 20.75 0.06
CA TRP A 72 -8.70 19.78 -0.66
C TRP A 72 -8.38 20.21 -2.10
N LEU A 73 -9.39 20.70 -2.83
CA LEU A 73 -9.22 21.23 -4.20
C LEU A 73 -8.26 22.43 -4.25
N SER A 74 -8.31 23.29 -3.23
CA SER A 74 -7.43 24.46 -3.11
C SER A 74 -5.98 24.11 -2.75
N SER A 75 -5.74 22.88 -2.28
CA SER A 75 -4.40 22.35 -1.98
C SER A 75 -3.79 21.65 -3.20
N CYS A 76 -4.59 20.91 -3.99
CA CYS A 76 -4.15 20.32 -5.27
C CYS A 76 -3.74 21.38 -6.30
N LEU A 77 -4.41 22.53 -6.35
CA LEU A 77 -4.06 23.65 -7.24
C LEU A 77 -2.72 24.33 -6.87
N ARG A 78 -2.28 24.21 -5.61
CA ARG A 78 -1.00 24.77 -5.13
C ARG A 78 0.19 23.83 -5.31
N ALA A 79 -0.05 22.55 -5.58
CA ALA A 79 0.99 21.52 -5.63
C ALA A 79 1.51 21.21 -7.05
N SER A 80 1.01 21.90 -8.09
CA SER A 80 1.47 21.72 -9.48
C SER A 80 2.34 22.89 -9.94
N PRO A 81 3.66 22.70 -10.15
CA PRO A 81 4.53 23.74 -10.74
C PRO A 81 4.11 24.13 -12.17
N ILE A 82 3.34 23.28 -12.84
CA ILE A 82 2.81 23.51 -14.20
C ILE A 82 1.54 24.40 -14.17
N ALA A 83 0.88 24.55 -13.02
CA ALA A 83 -0.30 25.40 -12.89
C ALA A 83 0.02 26.90 -12.74
N SER A 84 1.28 27.26 -12.50
CA SER A 84 1.67 28.67 -12.34
C SER A 84 1.75 29.45 -13.66
N ALA A 85 1.69 28.79 -14.82
CA ALA A 85 1.97 29.43 -16.11
C ALA A 85 0.75 29.96 -16.88
N ARG A 86 -0.50 29.69 -16.48
CA ARG A 86 -1.69 30.35 -17.08
C ARG A 86 -2.83 30.54 -16.10
N THR A 87 -2.69 31.52 -15.21
CA THR A 87 -3.85 32.27 -14.70
C THR A 87 -3.44 33.69 -14.31
N ILE A 88 -2.89 34.45 -15.26
CA ILE A 88 -2.93 35.92 -15.16
C ILE A 88 -4.39 36.29 -15.43
N CYS A 89 -5.17 36.45 -14.36
CA CYS A 89 -6.48 37.10 -14.44
C CYS A 89 -6.20 38.61 -14.42
N PRO A 90 -6.44 39.36 -15.50
CA PRO A 90 -6.12 40.77 -15.55
C PRO A 90 -7.24 41.60 -14.94
N THR A 91 -7.67 41.31 -13.72
CA THR A 91 -8.54 42.20 -12.93
C THR A 91 -8.40 41.91 -11.45
N SER A 92 -7.75 42.82 -10.73
CA SER A 92 -7.88 42.97 -9.28
C SER A 92 -9.31 43.43 -8.95
N CYS A 93 -10.28 42.52 -8.97
CA CYS A 93 -11.62 42.79 -8.46
C CYS A 93 -12.14 41.57 -7.69
N GLY A 94 -12.25 41.71 -6.37
CA GLY A 94 -12.80 40.71 -5.45
C GLY A 94 -14.30 40.53 -5.60
N ILE A 95 -14.75 40.02 -6.74
CA ILE A 95 -16.13 39.60 -6.99
C ILE A 95 -16.13 38.07 -7.18
N PRO A 96 -16.97 37.30 -6.47
CA PRO A 96 -17.03 35.85 -6.65
C PRO A 96 -17.54 35.54 -8.06
N CYS A 97 -16.67 35.07 -8.94
CA CYS A 97 -17.07 34.52 -10.23
C CYS A 97 -18.00 33.33 -9.97
N ARG A 98 -19.30 33.52 -10.25
CA ARG A 98 -20.27 32.43 -10.35
C ARG A 98 -19.83 31.55 -11.54
N PHE A 99 -19.06 30.51 -11.27
CA PHE A 99 -18.74 29.49 -12.27
C PHE A 99 -20.02 28.74 -12.60
N ASN A 100 -20.59 29.05 -13.76
CA ASN A 100 -21.68 28.28 -14.33
C ASN A 100 -21.08 26.95 -14.82
N TRP A 101 -21.28 25.88 -14.06
CA TRP A 101 -20.77 24.54 -14.36
C TRP A 101 -21.50 23.93 -15.56
N HIS A 102 -21.16 24.37 -16.77
CA HIS A 102 -21.43 23.56 -17.95
C HIS A 102 -20.39 22.44 -17.99
N ALA A 103 -20.85 21.20 -17.91
CA ALA A 103 -20.03 19.99 -18.05
C ALA A 103 -19.37 19.96 -19.44
N GLY A 104 -18.14 20.47 -19.52
CA GLY A 104 -17.31 20.49 -20.71
C GLY A 104 -15.95 19.81 -20.48
N PRO A 105 -15.09 19.72 -21.52
CA PRO A 105 -13.77 19.07 -21.48
C PRO A 105 -12.81 19.61 -20.40
N HIS A 106 -13.11 20.79 -19.84
CA HIS A 106 -12.40 21.38 -18.71
C HIS A 106 -12.51 20.55 -17.42
N HIS A 107 -13.61 19.84 -17.19
CA HIS A 107 -13.77 19.03 -15.98
C HIS A 107 -12.87 17.78 -16.03
N LEU A 108 -12.67 17.20 -17.23
CA LEU A 108 -11.80 16.03 -17.41
C LEU A 108 -10.33 16.39 -17.19
N CYS A 109 -9.86 17.49 -17.79
CA CYS A 109 -8.48 17.97 -17.60
C CYS A 109 -8.16 18.29 -16.14
N LEU A 110 -9.12 18.84 -15.39
CA LEU A 110 -8.95 19.12 -13.96
C LEU A 110 -8.85 17.84 -13.13
N VAL A 111 -9.67 16.84 -13.43
CA VAL A 111 -9.64 15.53 -12.76
C VAL A 111 -8.32 14.83 -13.04
N ASP A 112 -7.89 14.76 -14.30
CA ASP A 112 -6.63 14.12 -14.70
C ASP A 112 -5.42 14.80 -14.05
N GLY A 113 -5.40 16.14 -14.02
CA GLY A 113 -4.34 16.90 -13.36
C GLY A 113 -4.28 16.67 -11.85
N CYS A 114 -5.44 16.53 -11.19
CA CYS A 114 -5.50 16.22 -9.76
C CYS A 114 -5.00 14.81 -9.46
N ILE A 115 -5.39 13.83 -10.27
CA ILE A 115 -4.96 12.43 -10.11
C ILE A 115 -3.45 12.33 -10.28
N VAL A 116 -2.89 12.92 -11.34
CA VAL A 116 -1.45 12.90 -11.60
C VAL A 116 -0.68 13.65 -10.50
N GLY A 117 -1.21 14.79 -10.02
CA GLY A 117 -0.60 15.55 -8.93
C GLY A 117 -0.55 14.77 -7.61
N VAL A 118 -1.66 14.11 -7.24
CA VAL A 118 -1.71 13.29 -6.02
C VAL A 118 -0.82 12.06 -6.14
N ALA A 119 -0.90 11.32 -7.25
CA ALA A 119 -0.08 10.13 -7.47
C ALA A 119 1.41 10.47 -7.50
N GLY A 120 1.79 11.56 -8.17
CA GLY A 120 3.16 12.06 -8.22
C GLY A 120 3.67 12.50 -6.85
N GLY A 121 2.86 13.26 -6.10
CA GLY A 121 3.21 13.71 -4.75
C GLY A 121 3.39 12.55 -3.76
N ALA A 122 2.48 11.57 -3.77
CA ALA A 122 2.57 10.38 -2.93
C ALA A 122 3.81 9.53 -3.27
N THR A 123 4.06 9.31 -4.56
CA THR A 123 5.24 8.57 -5.03
C THR A 123 6.53 9.26 -4.57
N ARG A 124 6.63 10.59 -4.75
CA ARG A 124 7.79 11.37 -4.33
C ARG A 124 8.03 11.31 -2.83
N ALA A 125 6.98 11.39 -2.02
CA ALA A 125 7.10 11.26 -0.56
C ALA A 125 7.64 9.88 -0.16
N ALA A 126 7.11 8.81 -0.77
CA ALA A 126 7.59 7.45 -0.53
C ALA A 126 9.07 7.26 -0.95
N LEU A 127 9.48 7.82 -2.10
CA LEU A 127 10.88 7.79 -2.55
C LEU A 127 11.82 8.55 -1.61
N THR A 128 11.39 9.73 -1.14
CA THR A 128 12.15 10.54 -0.18
C THR A 128 12.35 9.76 1.12
N MET A 129 11.29 9.10 1.62
CA MET A 129 11.38 8.24 2.80
C MET A 129 12.34 7.06 2.58
N HIS A 130 12.30 6.44 1.41
CA HIS A 130 13.20 5.36 1.06
C HIS A 130 14.67 5.80 1.00
N GLN A 131 14.95 6.98 0.44
CA GLN A 131 16.29 7.56 0.35
C GLN A 131 16.81 8.04 1.71
N ALA A 132 15.93 8.36 2.66
CA ALA A 132 16.27 8.82 4.00
C ALA A 132 16.74 7.69 4.95
N ARG A 133 17.75 6.93 4.55
CA ARG A 133 18.25 5.74 5.28
C ARG A 133 18.82 6.04 6.67
N ARG A 134 19.16 7.29 7.00
CA ARG A 134 19.75 7.69 8.30
C ARG A 134 18.87 8.66 9.08
N ASN A 135 17.55 8.51 8.99
CA ASN A 135 16.59 9.44 9.57
C ASN A 135 16.84 10.90 9.11
N ASN A 136 17.37 11.06 7.91
CA ASN A 136 17.82 12.32 7.33
C ASN A 136 16.82 12.87 6.31
N MET A 137 15.53 12.69 6.57
CA MET A 137 14.45 13.04 5.64
C MET A 137 14.50 14.52 5.25
N ALA A 138 14.71 15.42 6.20
CA ALA A 138 14.79 16.86 5.93
C ALA A 138 15.94 17.23 4.98
N ASP A 139 17.11 16.61 5.12
CA ASP A 139 18.26 16.84 4.24
C ASP A 139 18.00 16.32 2.82
N VAL A 140 17.40 15.13 2.71
CA VAL A 140 17.02 14.55 1.41
C VAL A 140 15.97 15.43 0.72
N SER A 141 14.91 15.84 1.43
CA SER A 141 13.88 16.73 0.89
C SER A 141 14.44 18.10 0.46
N ALA A 142 15.36 18.68 1.23
CA ALA A 142 15.98 19.97 0.88
C ALA A 142 16.83 19.88 -0.39
N LYS A 143 17.60 18.80 -0.56
CA LYS A 143 18.38 18.53 -1.77
C LYS A 143 17.48 18.30 -2.98
N ASP A 144 16.44 17.50 -2.83
CA ASP A 144 15.47 17.22 -3.89
C ASP A 144 14.72 18.49 -4.33
N GLY A 145 14.27 19.33 -3.39
CA GLY A 145 13.63 20.62 -3.71
C GLY A 145 14.56 21.61 -4.42
N SER A 146 15.86 21.59 -4.09
CA SER A 146 16.87 22.40 -4.78
C SER A 146 17.08 21.91 -6.23
N GLN A 147 17.10 20.59 -6.44
CA GLN A 147 17.19 20.00 -7.79
C GLN A 147 15.97 20.34 -8.63
N GLU A 148 14.77 20.25 -8.07
CA GLU A 148 13.53 20.63 -8.76
C GLU A 148 13.56 22.10 -9.19
N THR A 149 14.02 23.00 -8.32
CA THR A 149 14.12 24.44 -8.64
C THR A 149 15.09 24.66 -9.79
N LEU A 150 16.28 24.05 -9.75
CA LEU A 150 17.28 24.17 -10.81
C LEU A 150 16.77 23.60 -12.14
N VAL A 151 16.13 22.44 -12.11
CA VAL A 151 15.55 21.80 -13.31
C VAL A 151 14.40 22.63 -13.86
N SER A 152 13.58 23.24 -13.01
CA SER A 152 12.50 24.14 -13.42
C SER A 152 13.04 25.38 -14.11
N LEU A 153 14.09 26.02 -13.56
CA LEU A 153 14.76 27.17 -14.18
C LEU A 153 15.36 26.80 -15.55
N ALA A 154 16.03 25.65 -15.64
CA ALA A 154 16.56 25.15 -16.92
C ALA A 154 15.43 24.87 -17.93
N GLY A 155 14.33 24.26 -17.48
CA GLY A 155 13.15 23.99 -18.30
C GLY A 155 12.49 25.26 -18.83
N LEU A 156 12.38 26.30 -18.00
CA LEU A 156 11.89 27.63 -18.41
C LEU A 156 12.79 28.26 -19.47
N LEU A 157 14.12 28.19 -19.28
CA LEU A 157 15.08 28.71 -20.26
C LEU A 157 14.95 27.97 -21.59
N VAL A 158 14.92 26.63 -21.58
CA VAL A 158 14.74 25.82 -22.79
C VAL A 158 13.39 26.12 -23.46
N SER A 159 12.32 26.27 -22.67
CA SER A 159 10.99 26.60 -23.18
C SER A 159 10.98 27.97 -23.87
N LEU A 160 11.63 28.98 -23.30
CA LEU A 160 11.74 30.31 -23.88
C LEU A 160 12.48 30.29 -25.23
N LEU A 161 13.52 29.46 -25.36
CA LEU A 161 14.27 29.30 -26.61
C LEU A 161 13.50 28.50 -27.67
N MET A 162 12.70 27.50 -27.25
CA MET A 162 11.91 26.65 -28.16
C MET A 162 10.62 27.31 -28.65
N LEU A 163 10.01 28.18 -27.84
CA LEU A 163 8.69 28.76 -28.14
C LEU A 163 8.63 29.50 -29.50
N PRO A 164 9.60 30.35 -29.88
CA PRO A 164 9.59 31.02 -31.19
C PRO A 164 9.75 30.04 -32.38
N LEU A 165 10.47 28.94 -32.19
CA LEU A 165 10.69 27.95 -33.24
C LEU A 165 9.45 27.11 -33.53
N VAL A 166 8.65 26.87 -32.48
CA VAL A 166 7.51 25.95 -32.51
C VAL A 166 6.17 26.65 -32.73
N SER A 167 6.05 27.93 -32.37
CA SER A 167 4.77 28.68 -32.41
C SER A 167 4.10 28.72 -33.77
N ASP A 168 4.88 28.85 -34.85
CA ASP A 168 4.34 28.98 -36.21
C ASP A 168 4.32 27.66 -37.00
N CYS A 169 4.75 26.55 -36.39
CA CYS A 169 4.92 25.25 -37.04
C CYS A 169 4.19 24.12 -36.28
N PRO A 170 2.89 23.87 -36.55
CA PRO A 170 2.12 22.84 -35.86
C PRO A 170 2.69 21.42 -35.97
N SER A 171 3.29 21.08 -37.11
CA SER A 171 3.95 19.79 -37.33
C SER A 171 5.19 19.62 -36.45
N LEU A 172 6.00 20.66 -36.31
CA LEU A 172 7.16 20.68 -35.43
C LEU A 172 6.72 20.59 -33.96
N SER A 173 5.67 21.33 -33.57
CA SER A 173 5.06 21.27 -32.23
C SER A 173 4.63 19.85 -31.88
N LEU A 174 3.91 19.20 -32.79
CA LEU A 174 3.46 17.83 -32.60
C LEU A 174 4.63 16.83 -32.52
N GLY A 175 5.64 17.01 -33.37
CA GLY A 175 6.87 16.20 -33.33
C GLY A 175 7.63 16.35 -32.01
N CYS A 176 7.82 17.58 -31.53
CA CYS A 176 8.43 17.87 -30.23
C CYS A 176 7.62 17.26 -29.08
N PHE A 177 6.29 17.35 -29.12
CA PHE A 177 5.41 16.76 -28.11
C PHE A 177 5.64 15.24 -28.00
N PHE A 178 5.58 14.51 -29.12
CA PHE A 178 5.78 13.05 -29.10
C PHE A 178 7.20 12.68 -28.67
N PHE A 179 8.21 13.40 -29.15
CA PHE A 179 9.60 13.15 -28.78
C PHE A 179 9.84 13.36 -27.28
N LEU A 180 9.43 14.52 -26.73
CA LEU A 180 9.60 14.83 -25.32
C LEU A 180 8.78 13.89 -24.43
N THR A 181 7.59 13.47 -24.87
CA THR A 181 6.77 12.48 -24.16
C THR A 181 7.45 11.12 -24.13
N ALA A 182 7.98 10.64 -25.27
CA ALA A 182 8.73 9.38 -25.33
C ALA A 182 9.98 9.43 -24.45
N LEU A 183 10.72 10.53 -24.49
CA LEU A 183 11.88 10.77 -23.63
C LEU A 183 11.49 10.77 -22.15
N HIS A 184 10.38 11.41 -21.79
CA HIS A 184 9.85 11.45 -20.42
C HIS A 184 9.49 10.05 -19.92
N ILE A 185 8.75 9.27 -20.71
CA ILE A 185 8.39 7.89 -20.36
C ILE A 185 9.64 7.03 -20.21
N TYR A 186 10.60 7.15 -21.12
CA TYR A 186 11.88 6.44 -21.04
C TYR A 186 12.68 6.81 -19.79
N ALA A 187 12.77 8.10 -19.45
CA ALA A 187 13.45 8.56 -18.26
C ALA A 187 12.80 8.01 -16.98
N ASN A 188 11.47 8.03 -16.89
CA ASN A 188 10.74 7.42 -15.78
C ASN A 188 10.98 5.91 -15.70
N TYR A 189 10.96 5.20 -16.82
CA TYR A 189 11.29 3.77 -16.87
C TYR A 189 12.71 3.52 -16.31
N ARG A 190 13.71 4.29 -16.75
CA ARG A 190 15.09 4.18 -16.26
C ARG A 190 15.21 4.52 -14.78
N ALA A 191 14.48 5.52 -14.30
CA ALA A 191 14.45 5.92 -12.89
C ALA A 191 13.88 4.80 -12.01
N VAL A 192 12.73 4.23 -12.38
CA VAL A 192 12.13 3.09 -11.65
C VAL A 192 13.05 1.86 -11.69
N ARG A 193 13.70 1.57 -12.81
CA ARG A 193 14.69 0.48 -12.92
C ARG A 193 15.94 0.67 -12.06
N ALA A 194 16.33 1.91 -11.78
CA ALA A 194 17.46 2.22 -10.92
C ALA A 194 17.09 2.15 -9.43
N LEU A 195 15.81 2.26 -9.10
CA LEU A 195 15.31 2.23 -7.73
C LEU A 195 15.23 0.80 -7.21
N VAL A 196 16.12 0.44 -6.28
CA VAL A 196 16.12 -0.87 -5.62
C VAL A 196 15.47 -0.75 -4.25
N ILE A 197 14.16 -1.01 -4.18
CA ILE A 197 13.43 -1.04 -2.90
C ILE A 197 13.62 -2.42 -2.23
N GLU A 198 14.02 -2.41 -0.97
CA GLU A 198 14.31 -3.62 -0.16
C GLU A 198 13.04 -4.28 0.43
N THR A 199 11.83 -3.80 0.08
CA THR A 199 10.54 -4.34 0.56
C THR A 199 9.85 -5.17 -0.52
N LEU A 200 9.09 -6.18 -0.09
CA LEU A 200 8.33 -7.06 -0.97
C LEU A 200 6.94 -6.48 -1.27
N ASN A 201 6.64 -6.30 -2.56
CA ASN A 201 5.27 -6.19 -3.07
C ASN A 201 4.79 -7.60 -3.53
N GLU A 202 3.54 -7.74 -3.94
CA GLU A 202 3.00 -9.03 -4.36
C GLU A 202 3.74 -9.63 -5.56
N ARG A 203 4.07 -8.80 -6.57
CA ARG A 203 4.74 -9.26 -7.79
C ARG A 203 6.17 -9.74 -7.53
N ARG A 204 6.92 -9.02 -6.70
CA ARG A 204 8.27 -9.36 -6.26
C ARG A 204 8.23 -10.60 -5.39
N LEU A 205 7.28 -10.69 -4.46
CA LEU A 205 7.10 -11.88 -3.63
C LEU A 205 6.86 -13.11 -4.52
N TRP A 206 5.96 -13.01 -5.50
CA TRP A 206 5.72 -14.09 -6.46
C TRP A 206 6.99 -14.47 -7.24
N LEU A 207 7.72 -13.49 -7.77
CA LEU A 207 8.94 -13.73 -8.54
C LEU A 207 10.02 -14.44 -7.70
N VAL A 208 10.25 -13.94 -6.48
CA VAL A 208 11.25 -14.47 -5.55
C VAL A 208 10.84 -15.87 -5.07
N LEU A 209 9.57 -16.07 -4.72
CA LEU A 209 9.02 -17.36 -4.32
C LEU A 209 9.13 -18.39 -5.46
N LYS A 210 8.76 -18.01 -6.69
CA LYS A 210 8.88 -18.88 -7.86
C LYS A 210 10.33 -19.31 -8.06
N HIS A 211 11.29 -18.39 -7.95
CA HIS A 211 12.71 -18.75 -8.07
C HIS A 211 13.15 -19.70 -6.97
N PHE A 212 12.73 -19.46 -5.73
CA PHE A 212 13.02 -20.30 -4.58
C PHE A 212 12.45 -21.72 -4.72
N LEU A 213 11.21 -21.86 -5.17
CA LEU A 213 10.59 -23.16 -5.42
C LEU A 213 11.32 -23.95 -6.52
N GLN A 214 11.90 -23.27 -7.50
CA GLN A 214 12.57 -23.91 -8.64
C GLN A 214 14.04 -24.23 -8.40
N ARG A 215 14.75 -23.38 -7.66
CA ARG A 215 16.22 -23.46 -7.50
C ARG A 215 16.68 -23.69 -6.06
N GLY A 216 15.80 -23.52 -5.08
CA GLY A 216 16.15 -23.55 -3.66
C GLY A 216 16.87 -22.30 -3.15
N GLU A 217 17.05 -21.29 -4.00
CA GLU A 217 17.76 -20.04 -3.70
C GLU A 217 16.81 -18.85 -3.74
N VAL A 218 17.07 -17.83 -2.92
CA VAL A 218 16.27 -16.60 -2.87
C VAL A 218 16.96 -15.51 -3.69
N LEU A 219 16.23 -14.87 -4.60
CA LEU A 219 16.75 -13.73 -5.37
C LEU A 219 16.96 -12.51 -4.48
N GLY A 220 18.12 -11.87 -4.57
CA GLY A 220 18.39 -10.59 -3.91
C GLY A 220 17.58 -9.43 -4.51
N PRO A 221 17.41 -8.31 -3.77
CA PRO A 221 16.62 -7.15 -4.21
C PRO A 221 17.02 -6.59 -5.58
N ALA A 222 18.32 -6.44 -5.84
CA ALA A 222 18.81 -5.89 -7.11
C ALA A 222 18.48 -6.79 -8.30
N SER A 223 18.66 -8.11 -8.17
CA SER A 223 18.35 -9.09 -9.21
C SER A 223 16.84 -9.16 -9.47
N ALA A 224 16.02 -9.15 -8.41
CA ALA A 224 14.57 -9.11 -8.53
C ALA A 224 14.09 -7.83 -9.23
N ASN A 225 14.71 -6.68 -8.94
CA ASN A 225 14.36 -5.39 -9.56
C ASN A 225 14.58 -5.38 -11.09
N GLN A 226 15.60 -6.10 -11.59
CA GLN A 226 15.86 -6.21 -13.03
C GLN A 226 14.86 -7.14 -13.73
N MET A 227 14.36 -8.16 -13.01
CA MET A 227 13.42 -9.15 -13.54
C MET A 227 11.95 -8.74 -13.39
N GLU A 228 11.64 -7.78 -12.51
CA GLU A 228 10.28 -7.31 -12.28
C GLU A 228 9.69 -6.67 -13.57
N PRO A 229 8.51 -7.08 -14.03
CA PRO A 229 7.83 -6.41 -15.13
C PRO A 229 7.24 -5.09 -14.62
N LEU A 230 7.62 -3.97 -15.24
CA LEU A 230 7.10 -2.63 -14.90
C LEU A 230 5.80 -2.28 -15.62
N TRP A 231 5.46 -3.01 -16.69
CA TRP A 231 4.22 -2.83 -17.43
C TRP A 231 3.16 -3.82 -16.92
N THR A 232 2.04 -3.30 -16.42
CA THR A 232 0.90 -4.11 -15.97
C THR A 232 -0.07 -4.35 -17.14
N GLY A 233 -0.82 -5.46 -17.11
CA GLY A 233 -2.05 -5.58 -17.92
C GLY A 233 -2.27 -6.85 -18.76
N PHE A 234 -1.32 -7.79 -18.86
CA PHE A 234 -1.48 -8.94 -19.78
C PHE A 234 -1.25 -10.32 -19.19
N TRP A 235 -1.07 -10.43 -17.87
CA TRP A 235 -0.75 -11.72 -17.25
C TRP A 235 -1.94 -12.21 -16.45
N PRO A 236 -2.52 -13.39 -16.79
CA PRO A 236 -3.44 -14.07 -15.87
C PRO A 236 -2.63 -14.45 -14.64
N SER A 237 -2.74 -13.65 -13.58
CA SER A 237 -2.16 -13.95 -12.28
C SER A 237 -3.26 -14.32 -11.31
N LEU A 238 -2.92 -15.19 -10.36
CA LEU A 238 -3.69 -15.41 -9.15
C LEU A 238 -4.04 -14.05 -8.54
N SER A 239 -5.31 -13.83 -8.20
CA SER A 239 -5.68 -12.66 -7.41
C SER A 239 -5.56 -13.00 -5.92
N LEU A 240 -4.60 -12.37 -5.23
CA LEU A 240 -4.41 -12.53 -3.79
C LEU A 240 -5.03 -11.33 -3.07
N SER A 241 -5.96 -11.57 -2.16
CA SER A 241 -6.55 -10.53 -1.31
C SER A 241 -6.29 -10.85 0.16
N LEU A 242 -5.56 -9.96 0.83
CA LEU A 242 -5.18 -10.10 2.24
C LEU A 242 -6.04 -9.18 3.10
N GLY A 243 -6.48 -9.64 4.27
CA GLY A 243 -7.27 -8.82 5.20
C GLY A 243 -8.71 -8.62 4.78
N VAL A 244 -9.32 -9.61 4.11
CA VAL A 244 -10.72 -9.53 3.66
C VAL A 244 -11.72 -9.78 4.81
N PRO A 245 -12.99 -9.34 4.69
CA PRO A 245 -13.99 -9.66 5.70
C PRO A 245 -14.34 -11.15 5.72
N LEU A 246 -14.67 -11.68 6.91
CA LEU A 246 -14.90 -13.11 7.14
C LEU A 246 -15.99 -13.73 6.24
N HIS A 247 -17.04 -12.96 5.92
CA HIS A 247 -18.15 -13.44 5.09
C HIS A 247 -17.75 -13.79 3.65
N ARG A 248 -16.60 -13.29 3.15
CA ARG A 248 -16.06 -13.69 1.84
C ARG A 248 -15.41 -15.08 1.88
N VAL A 249 -14.81 -15.43 3.03
CA VAL A 249 -14.08 -16.70 3.22
C VAL A 249 -15.01 -17.83 3.64
N THR A 250 -16.09 -17.57 4.36
CA THR A 250 -17.02 -18.61 4.82
C THR A 250 -18.47 -18.17 4.67
N SER A 251 -19.32 -19.05 4.12
CA SER A 251 -20.77 -18.80 4.00
C SER A 251 -21.59 -19.53 5.07
N SER A 252 -21.00 -20.49 5.79
CA SER A 252 -21.66 -21.24 6.87
C SER A 252 -20.74 -21.44 8.08
N VAL A 253 -21.36 -21.64 9.24
CA VAL A 253 -20.65 -21.95 10.50
C VAL A 253 -19.90 -23.29 10.39
N PHE A 254 -20.46 -24.26 9.65
CA PHE A 254 -19.83 -25.56 9.41
C PHE A 254 -18.53 -25.43 8.60
N GLU A 255 -18.51 -24.60 7.54
CA GLU A 255 -17.30 -24.30 6.77
C GLU A 255 -16.23 -23.63 7.63
N LEU A 256 -16.64 -22.65 8.45
CA LEU A 256 -15.74 -21.96 9.38
C LEU A 256 -15.13 -22.94 10.40
N GLN A 257 -15.95 -23.83 10.97
CA GLN A 257 -15.48 -24.83 11.92
C GLN A 257 -14.46 -25.76 11.27
N LYS A 258 -14.72 -26.23 10.03
CA LYS A 258 -13.78 -27.07 9.28
C LYS A 258 -12.46 -26.35 8.93
N LEU A 259 -12.52 -25.04 8.70
CA LEU A 259 -11.35 -24.21 8.36
C LEU A 259 -10.48 -23.91 9.58
N VAL A 260 -11.11 -23.71 10.75
CA VAL A 260 -10.44 -23.47 12.04
C VAL A 260 -9.92 -24.78 12.64
N GLU A 261 -10.60 -25.90 12.40
CA GLU A 261 -10.22 -27.21 12.92
C GLU A 261 -8.85 -27.67 12.39
N GLY A 262 -7.86 -27.71 13.28
CA GLY A 262 -6.48 -28.07 12.96
C GLY A 262 -5.63 -26.91 12.44
N HIS A 263 -6.15 -25.68 12.39
CA HIS A 263 -5.40 -24.50 11.97
C HIS A 263 -5.07 -23.61 13.18
N GLN A 264 -3.80 -23.57 13.56
CA GLN A 264 -3.32 -22.78 14.72
C GLN A 264 -2.73 -21.42 14.33
N GLU A 265 -2.80 -21.04 13.05
CA GLU A 265 -2.20 -19.79 12.59
C GLU A 265 -3.12 -18.57 12.80
N PRO A 266 -2.55 -17.36 12.88
CA PRO A 266 -3.31 -16.11 13.03
C PRO A 266 -3.94 -15.64 11.71
N TYR A 267 -4.23 -16.54 10.77
CA TYR A 267 -4.93 -16.22 9.52
C TYR A 267 -5.82 -17.39 9.09
N LEU A 268 -6.80 -17.11 8.23
CA LEU A 268 -7.66 -18.12 7.61
C LEU A 268 -7.64 -17.88 6.10
N LEU A 269 -7.67 -18.94 5.30
CA LEU A 269 -7.50 -18.84 3.85
C LEU A 269 -8.58 -19.65 3.13
N ARG A 270 -9.28 -19.02 2.18
CA ARG A 270 -10.13 -19.68 1.19
C ARG A 270 -9.48 -19.56 -0.17
N TRP A 271 -9.46 -20.66 -0.89
CA TRP A 271 -9.02 -20.70 -2.27
C TRP A 271 -10.20 -21.05 -3.17
N ASP A 272 -10.52 -20.14 -4.08
CA ASP A 272 -11.49 -20.31 -5.15
C ASP A 272 -10.73 -20.65 -6.44
N GLN A 273 -10.83 -21.91 -6.86
CA GLN A 273 -10.19 -22.41 -8.07
C GLN A 273 -10.83 -21.82 -9.34
N SER A 274 -12.15 -21.64 -9.33
CA SER A 274 -12.91 -21.16 -10.49
C SER A 274 -12.57 -19.73 -10.87
N GLN A 275 -12.37 -18.87 -9.87
CA GLN A 275 -12.01 -17.46 -10.04
C GLN A 275 -10.50 -17.22 -9.98
N ASN A 276 -9.70 -18.27 -9.77
CA ASN A 276 -8.26 -18.19 -9.51
C ASN A 276 -7.94 -17.10 -8.46
N GLN A 277 -8.66 -17.17 -7.34
CA GLN A 277 -8.61 -16.16 -6.29
C GLN A 277 -8.31 -16.79 -4.94
N VAL A 278 -7.39 -16.19 -4.20
CA VAL A 278 -7.11 -16.54 -2.81
C VAL A 278 -7.49 -15.38 -1.92
N GLN A 279 -8.32 -15.68 -0.94
CA GLN A 279 -8.82 -14.72 0.03
C GLN A 279 -8.33 -15.11 1.42
N VAL A 280 -7.71 -14.15 2.10
CA VAL A 280 -7.11 -14.36 3.42
C VAL A 280 -7.75 -13.41 4.44
N VAL A 281 -8.30 -13.98 5.50
CA VAL A 281 -8.72 -13.26 6.70
C VAL A 281 -7.57 -13.25 7.69
N LEU A 282 -7.24 -12.09 8.22
CA LEU A 282 -6.16 -11.92 9.20
C LEU A 282 -6.72 -11.77 10.61
N SER A 283 -6.04 -12.37 11.58
CA SER A 283 -6.29 -12.15 13.01
C SER A 283 -5.84 -10.75 13.43
N GLN A 284 -6.44 -10.20 14.49
CA GLN A 284 -5.92 -8.99 15.15
C GLN A 284 -4.47 -9.14 15.63
N MET A 285 -4.01 -10.37 15.88
CA MET A 285 -2.63 -10.64 16.32
C MET A 285 -1.64 -10.83 15.15
N ALA A 286 -2.09 -10.71 13.90
CA ALA A 286 -1.23 -10.95 12.74
C ALA A 286 -0.18 -9.84 12.58
N GLY A 287 1.08 -10.20 12.83
CA GLY A 287 2.23 -9.34 12.56
C GLY A 287 2.70 -9.39 11.11
N PRO A 288 3.73 -8.62 10.73
CA PRO A 288 4.27 -8.58 9.37
C PRO A 288 4.71 -9.95 8.84
N GLU A 289 5.31 -10.77 9.70
CA GLU A 289 5.72 -12.13 9.36
C GLU A 289 4.52 -13.03 9.06
N THR A 290 3.46 -12.95 9.86
CA THR A 290 2.20 -13.69 9.62
C THR A 290 1.58 -13.28 8.29
N ILE A 291 1.57 -11.97 7.98
CA ILE A 291 1.04 -11.47 6.70
C ILE A 291 1.86 -12.02 5.54
N LEU A 292 3.19 -11.98 5.65
CA LEU A 292 4.10 -12.53 4.64
C LEU A 292 3.92 -14.05 4.47
N ARG A 293 3.70 -14.77 5.57
CA ARG A 293 3.39 -16.21 5.56
C ARG A 293 2.07 -16.49 4.87
N ALA A 294 1.02 -15.73 5.18
CA ALA A 294 -0.29 -15.90 4.58
C ALA A 294 -0.27 -15.58 3.07
N ALA A 295 0.46 -14.53 2.67
CA ALA A 295 0.68 -14.20 1.27
C ALA A 295 1.44 -15.30 0.52
N THR A 296 2.49 -15.84 1.15
CA THR A 296 3.25 -16.97 0.61
C THR A 296 2.35 -18.20 0.45
N HIS A 297 1.51 -18.50 1.45
CA HIS A 297 0.55 -19.60 1.38
C HIS A 297 -0.39 -19.46 0.16
N GLY A 298 -0.97 -18.28 -0.03
CA GLY A 298 -1.83 -18.03 -1.18
C GLY A 298 -1.10 -18.16 -2.53
N LEU A 299 0.10 -17.60 -2.63
CA LEU A 299 0.90 -17.69 -3.86
C LEU A 299 1.33 -19.12 -4.19
N VAL A 300 1.62 -19.96 -3.19
CA VAL A 300 1.91 -21.38 -3.41
C VAL A 300 0.69 -22.09 -4.01
N LEU A 301 -0.53 -21.82 -3.52
CA LEU A 301 -1.76 -22.39 -4.09
C LEU A 301 -1.95 -21.98 -5.55
N GLY A 302 -1.60 -20.74 -5.92
CA GLY A 302 -1.54 -20.33 -7.32
C GLY A 302 -0.47 -21.07 -8.12
N ALA A 303 0.69 -21.35 -7.52
CA ALA A 303 1.76 -22.12 -8.17
C ALA A 303 1.36 -23.57 -8.47
N LEU A 304 0.49 -24.16 -7.64
CA LEU A 304 -0.04 -25.51 -7.88
C LEU A 304 -0.87 -25.59 -9.16
N GLN A 305 -1.60 -24.52 -9.53
CA GLN A 305 -2.36 -24.46 -10.79
C GLN A 305 -1.47 -24.27 -12.03
N GLY A 306 -0.30 -23.66 -11.88
CA GLY A 306 0.63 -23.48 -12.99
C GLY A 306 1.34 -24.76 -13.42
N ASP A 307 2.12 -24.69 -14.51
CA ASP A 307 2.96 -25.79 -15.03
C ASP A 307 4.45 -25.67 -14.64
N GLY A 308 4.81 -24.71 -13.79
CA GLY A 308 6.21 -24.49 -13.42
C GLY A 308 6.78 -25.63 -12.57
N PRO A 309 8.09 -25.89 -12.59
CA PRO A 309 8.70 -26.90 -11.72
C PRO A 309 8.46 -26.56 -10.24
N LEU A 310 8.11 -27.57 -9.44
CA LEU A 310 7.91 -27.47 -7.99
C LEU A 310 8.76 -28.51 -7.25
N PRO A 311 9.05 -28.28 -5.96
CA PRO A 311 9.60 -29.30 -5.06
C PRO A 311 8.70 -30.54 -5.00
N GLY A 312 9.28 -31.73 -4.78
CA GLY A 312 8.55 -33.00 -4.85
C GLY A 312 7.28 -33.09 -3.98
N GLU A 313 7.30 -32.55 -2.75
CA GLU A 313 6.10 -32.49 -1.89
C GLU A 313 4.95 -31.67 -2.53
N LEU A 314 5.29 -30.56 -3.20
CA LEU A 314 4.31 -29.68 -3.87
C LEU A 314 3.85 -30.25 -5.22
N GLU A 315 4.67 -31.03 -5.91
CA GLU A 315 4.26 -31.71 -7.15
C GLU A 315 3.21 -32.79 -6.87
N GLY A 316 3.32 -33.49 -5.73
CA GLY A 316 2.27 -34.40 -5.24
C GLY A 316 0.93 -33.69 -5.05
N LEU A 317 0.95 -32.53 -4.40
CA LEU A 317 -0.24 -31.69 -4.20
C LEU A 317 -0.81 -31.16 -5.52
N ARG A 318 0.04 -30.76 -6.47
CA ARG A 318 -0.42 -30.36 -7.81
C ARG A 318 -1.19 -31.49 -8.50
N ASN A 319 -0.70 -32.71 -8.43
CA ASN A 319 -1.38 -33.84 -9.08
C ASN A 319 -2.77 -34.08 -8.47
N GLN A 320 -2.91 -33.93 -7.15
CA GLN A 320 -4.22 -33.97 -6.49
C GLN A 320 -5.12 -32.81 -6.90
N VAL A 321 -4.59 -31.58 -6.99
CA VAL A 321 -5.34 -30.41 -7.48
C VAL A 321 -5.89 -30.63 -8.89
N ARG A 322 -5.09 -31.24 -9.78
CA ARG A 322 -5.49 -31.51 -11.17
C ARG A 322 -6.48 -32.67 -11.30
N ALA A 323 -6.44 -33.63 -10.39
CA ALA A 323 -7.28 -34.82 -10.41
C ALA A 323 -8.59 -34.68 -9.60
N GLY A 324 -8.60 -33.80 -8.59
CA GLY A 324 -9.66 -33.69 -7.60
C GLY A 324 -10.78 -32.71 -7.99
N PRO A 325 -12.01 -32.91 -7.47
CA PRO A 325 -13.10 -31.95 -7.62
C PRO A 325 -12.86 -30.69 -6.76
N GLU A 326 -13.41 -29.53 -7.17
CA GLU A 326 -13.28 -28.23 -6.48
C GLU A 326 -13.64 -28.26 -4.97
N LYS A 327 -14.47 -29.23 -4.55
CA LYS A 327 -14.91 -29.40 -3.14
C LYS A 327 -13.79 -29.84 -2.17
N GLU A 328 -12.62 -30.19 -2.68
CA GLU A 328 -11.45 -30.56 -1.86
C GLU A 328 -10.52 -29.38 -1.54
N SER A 329 -10.88 -28.14 -1.91
CA SER A 329 -10.05 -26.94 -1.68
C SER A 329 -9.57 -26.78 -0.22
N CYS A 330 -10.44 -27.09 0.76
CA CYS A 330 -10.09 -27.03 2.18
C CYS A 330 -9.01 -28.07 2.58
N VAL A 331 -9.02 -29.25 1.95
CA VAL A 331 -8.01 -30.29 2.20
C VAL A 331 -6.67 -29.84 1.63
N ILE A 332 -6.67 -29.34 0.39
CA ILE A 332 -5.44 -28.85 -0.26
C ILE A 332 -4.84 -27.66 0.48
N VAL A 333 -5.65 -26.72 0.98
CA VAL A 333 -5.18 -25.61 1.83
C VAL A 333 -4.53 -26.15 3.10
N ARG A 334 -5.09 -27.19 3.73
CA ARG A 334 -4.53 -27.80 4.94
C ARG A 334 -3.22 -28.55 4.67
N GLU A 335 -3.12 -29.28 3.56
CA GLU A 335 -1.88 -29.98 3.20
C GLU A 335 -0.79 -28.99 2.77
N THR A 336 -1.16 -27.93 2.04
CA THR A 336 -0.23 -26.85 1.67
C THR A 336 0.33 -26.15 2.91
N HIS A 337 -0.49 -25.98 3.96
CA HIS A 337 -0.03 -25.49 5.24
C HIS A 337 1.07 -26.38 5.85
N GLN A 338 0.90 -27.70 5.86
CA GLN A 338 1.89 -28.64 6.42
C GLN A 338 3.23 -28.58 5.66
N VAL A 339 3.19 -28.40 4.34
CA VAL A 339 4.40 -28.17 3.53
C VAL A 339 5.03 -26.84 3.89
N LEU A 340 4.20 -25.81 4.08
CA LEU A 340 4.64 -24.45 4.40
C LEU A 340 5.33 -24.38 5.78
N ASP A 341 4.94 -25.19 6.76
CA ASP A 341 5.60 -25.29 8.07
C ASP A 341 7.11 -25.59 7.93
N LYS A 342 7.50 -26.41 6.95
CA LYS A 342 8.91 -26.74 6.68
C LYS A 342 9.60 -25.74 5.75
N LEU A 343 8.84 -25.19 4.80
CA LEU A 343 9.36 -24.39 3.69
C LEU A 343 9.50 -22.92 4.05
N PHE A 344 8.53 -22.34 4.74
CA PHE A 344 8.48 -20.92 5.06
C PHE A 344 9.63 -20.45 5.95
N PRO A 345 10.06 -21.17 7.02
CA PRO A 345 11.21 -20.73 7.81
C PRO A 345 12.50 -20.62 7.00
N LYS A 346 12.72 -21.55 6.05
CA LYS A 346 13.87 -21.53 5.15
C LYS A 346 13.78 -20.36 4.18
N PHE A 347 12.59 -20.13 3.62
CA PHE A 347 12.33 -19.02 2.72
C PHE A 347 12.51 -17.66 3.41
N LEU A 348 11.92 -17.49 4.60
CA LEU A 348 12.01 -16.27 5.40
C LEU A 348 13.46 -15.96 5.78
N LYS A 349 14.21 -16.97 6.24
CA LYS A 349 15.63 -16.81 6.52
C LYS A 349 16.41 -16.44 5.25
N GLY A 350 16.14 -17.10 4.13
CA GLY A 350 16.77 -16.78 2.86
C GLY A 350 16.49 -15.35 2.39
N LEU A 351 15.27 -14.83 2.62
CA LEU A 351 14.93 -13.43 2.35
C LEU A 351 15.79 -12.47 3.18
N GLN A 352 15.93 -12.73 4.48
CA GLN A 352 16.73 -11.91 5.40
C GLN A 352 18.22 -11.97 5.03
N ASP A 353 18.75 -13.15 4.73
CA ASP A 353 20.16 -13.37 4.39
C ASP A 353 20.58 -12.61 3.12
N VAL A 354 19.69 -12.47 2.13
CA VAL A 354 19.96 -11.73 0.87
C VAL A 354 19.59 -10.25 0.93
N GLY A 355 19.15 -9.75 2.08
CA GLY A 355 18.92 -8.33 2.34
C GLY A 355 17.50 -7.80 2.07
N TRP A 356 16.48 -8.66 2.05
CA TRP A 356 15.09 -8.20 2.06
C TRP A 356 14.64 -7.75 3.46
N THR A 357 13.89 -6.66 3.51
CA THR A 357 13.18 -6.23 4.71
C THR A 357 11.90 -7.07 4.88
N THR A 358 11.82 -7.87 5.93
CA THR A 358 10.65 -8.72 6.24
C THR A 358 9.71 -8.10 7.28
N GLU A 359 10.18 -7.12 8.05
CA GLU A 359 9.37 -6.39 9.05
C GLU A 359 8.41 -5.38 8.41
N LYS A 360 8.70 -4.96 7.18
CA LYS A 360 7.89 -4.01 6.41
C LYS A 360 7.69 -4.57 5.01
N HIS A 361 6.44 -4.58 4.55
CA HIS A 361 6.06 -5.05 3.23
C HIS A 361 5.18 -4.02 2.53
N GLN A 362 5.15 -4.10 1.19
CA GLN A 362 4.27 -3.33 0.32
C GLN A 362 3.18 -4.22 -0.30
N LEU A 363 2.81 -5.29 0.42
CA LEU A 363 1.62 -6.08 0.09
C LEU A 363 0.36 -5.25 0.33
N GLU A 364 -0.61 -5.36 -0.58
CA GLU A 364 -1.93 -4.76 -0.41
C GLU A 364 -2.71 -5.58 0.63
N VAL A 365 -2.96 -4.97 1.80
CA VAL A 365 -3.68 -5.60 2.90
C VAL A 365 -4.85 -4.71 3.27
N ASP A 366 -6.06 -5.24 3.09
CA ASP A 366 -7.30 -4.60 3.50
C ASP A 366 -7.36 -4.44 5.04
N GLU A 367 -8.22 -3.55 5.51
CA GLU A 367 -8.29 -3.17 6.94
C GLU A 367 -8.97 -4.22 7.82
N TRP A 368 -9.62 -5.23 7.26
CA TRP A 368 -10.40 -6.17 8.07
C TRP A 368 -9.51 -7.07 8.91
N ARG A 369 -9.84 -7.15 10.19
CA ARG A 369 -9.25 -8.09 11.16
C ARG A 369 -10.37 -8.82 11.85
N ALA A 370 -10.22 -10.12 12.01
CA ALA A 370 -11.15 -10.95 12.77
C ALA A 370 -10.47 -11.46 14.04
N THR A 371 -11.28 -11.91 14.98
CA THR A 371 -10.82 -12.43 16.27
C THR A 371 -11.50 -13.76 16.50
N TRP A 372 -10.69 -14.78 16.69
CA TRP A 372 -11.13 -16.12 17.08
C TRP A 372 -10.18 -16.63 18.16
N LEU A 373 -10.67 -17.55 18.98
CA LEU A 373 -9.81 -18.22 19.95
C LEU A 373 -8.87 -19.14 19.18
N LEU A 374 -7.58 -18.80 19.17
CA LEU A 374 -6.55 -19.77 18.83
C LEU A 374 -6.65 -20.88 19.87
N CYS A 375 -6.89 -22.12 19.45
CA CYS A 375 -6.94 -23.25 20.39
C CYS A 375 -5.64 -23.23 21.20
N PRO A 376 -5.69 -22.96 22.52
CA PRO A 376 -4.48 -23.01 23.31
C PRO A 376 -3.95 -24.43 23.22
N GLU A 377 -2.62 -24.58 23.06
CA GLU A 377 -1.96 -25.86 23.34
C GLU A 377 -2.60 -26.43 24.59
N LYS A 378 -3.12 -27.66 24.50
CA LYS A 378 -3.52 -28.40 25.70
C LYS A 378 -2.29 -28.42 26.58
N LYS A 379 -2.23 -27.54 27.59
CA LYS A 379 -1.33 -27.70 28.72
C LYS A 379 -1.68 -29.06 29.29
N LEU A 380 -0.84 -30.05 28.98
CA LEU A 380 -0.79 -31.32 29.68
C LEU A 380 -0.50 -30.95 31.14
N LEU A 381 -1.57 -30.92 31.94
CA LEU A 381 -1.52 -30.91 33.39
C LEU A 381 -1.48 -32.35 33.90
#